data_AF-A0AAW2M5A6-F1
#
_entry.id   AF-A0AAW2M5A6-F1
#
_cell.length_a   1.000
_cell.length_b   1.000
_cell.length_c   1.000
_cell.angle_alpha   90.00
_cell.angle_beta   90.00
_cell.angle_gamma   90.00
#
_symmetry.space_group_name_H-M   'P 1'
#
loop_
_entity.id
_entity.type
_entity.pdbx_description
1 polymer ?
#
loop_
_entity_poly.entity_id
_entity_poly.type
_entity_poly.pdbx_seq_one_letter_code
_entity_poly.pdbx_strand_id
1 'polypeptide(L)'
;TQKNDMFYKNVECYVDDLVVKSKKREDHLHDLKKIFERLKRYQLKMNPSKCAFGVTSRKFLGFIVCRRGIEIEQAKIDAILRIPEPQNIHELKSLQRKLTYLRRFISNIAGGCQPFSHLMKKDVLFE
;
A
#
# COMPACT_ATOMS: atom_id res chain seq x y z
N THR A 1 -31.10 1.09 15.16
CA THR A 1 -30.23 1.91 14.29
C THR A 1 -29.11 1.05 13.67
N GLN A 2 -29.50 0.03 12.92
CA GLN A 2 -28.70 -1.18 12.67
C GLN A 2 -28.52 -1.38 11.16
N LYS A 3 -27.45 -0.80 10.55
CA LYS A 3 -27.06 -1.12 9.14
C LYS A 3 -25.73 -0.51 8.66
N ASN A 4 -24.72 -0.35 9.52
CA ASN A 4 -23.42 0.20 9.09
C ASN A 4 -22.28 -0.83 8.95
N ASP A 5 -22.43 -2.08 9.41
CA ASP A 5 -21.30 -3.03 9.41
C ASP A 5 -20.96 -3.65 8.05
N MET A 6 -21.90 -3.68 7.10
CA MET A 6 -21.70 -4.42 5.85
C MET A 6 -20.81 -3.67 4.85
N PHE A 7 -20.79 -2.32 4.88
CA PHE A 7 -20.00 -1.50 3.97
C PHE A 7 -18.50 -1.51 4.29
N TYR A 8 -18.13 -1.49 5.58
CA TYR A 8 -16.72 -1.51 5.99
C TYR A 8 -15.99 -2.81 5.63
N LYS A 9 -16.70 -3.91 5.41
CA LYS A 9 -16.07 -5.18 5.03
C LYS A 9 -15.62 -5.22 3.57
N ASN A 10 -16.38 -4.58 2.67
CA ASN A 10 -16.23 -4.75 1.22
C ASN A 10 -15.63 -3.52 0.54
N VAL A 11 -15.37 -2.44 1.29
CA VAL A 11 -14.87 -1.18 0.75
C VAL A 11 -13.67 -0.70 1.56
N GLU A 12 -12.57 -0.41 0.88
CA GLU A 12 -11.44 0.33 1.44
C GLU A 12 -11.38 1.71 0.78
N CYS A 13 -11.36 2.76 1.61
CA CYS A 13 -11.26 4.14 1.16
C CYS A 13 -9.91 4.71 1.59
N TYR A 14 -9.25 5.46 0.72
CA TYR A 14 -8.08 6.26 1.05
C TYR A 14 -8.16 7.61 0.34
N VAL A 15 -8.50 8.67 1.08
CA VAL A 15 -8.70 10.02 0.51
C VAL A 15 -9.65 9.96 -0.71
N ASP A 16 -9.15 10.12 -1.93
CA ASP A 16 -9.92 10.15 -3.18
C ASP A 16 -10.07 8.76 -3.83
N ASP A 17 -9.40 7.76 -3.29
CA ASP A 17 -9.26 6.43 -3.85
C ASP A 17 -10.20 5.43 -3.15
N LEU A 18 -10.96 4.68 -3.96
CA LEU A 18 -11.93 3.68 -3.48
C LEU A 18 -11.62 2.30 -4.08
N VAL A 19 -11.46 1.30 -3.22
CA VAL A 19 -11.32 -0.11 -3.61
C VAL A 19 -12.53 -0.89 -3.12
N VAL A 20 -13.22 -1.53 -4.06
CA VAL A 20 -14.34 -2.42 -3.78
C VAL A 20 -13.88 -3.85 -3.93
N LYS A 21 -14.12 -4.67 -2.92
CA LYS A 21 -13.77 -6.09 -2.89
C LYS A 21 -14.97 -6.92 -2.44
N SER A 22 -15.14 -8.08 -3.05
CA SER A 22 -16.20 -9.04 -2.70
C SER A 22 -15.58 -10.41 -2.51
N LYS A 23 -16.17 -11.21 -1.61
CA LYS A 23 -15.68 -12.57 -1.34
C LYS A 23 -15.92 -13.51 -2.53
N LYS A 24 -17.08 -13.35 -3.18
CA LYS A 24 -17.48 -14.12 -4.37
C LYS A 24 -17.63 -13.19 -5.56
N ARG A 25 -17.43 -13.73 -6.77
CA ARG A 25 -17.56 -12.95 -8.00
C ARG A 25 -19.01 -12.57 -8.25
N GLU A 26 -19.94 -13.48 -7.95
CA GLU A 26 -21.38 -13.27 -8.12
C GLU A 26 -21.90 -12.07 -7.30
N ASP A 27 -21.35 -11.86 -6.11
CA ASP A 27 -21.75 -10.78 -5.19
C ASP A 27 -21.25 -9.40 -5.65
N HIS A 28 -20.21 -9.34 -6.50
CA HIS A 28 -19.48 -8.11 -6.77
C HIS A 28 -20.32 -7.06 -7.49
N LEU A 29 -21.20 -7.48 -8.41
CA LEU A 29 -22.11 -6.56 -9.10
C LEU A 29 -23.13 -5.95 -8.12
N HIS A 30 -23.61 -6.72 -7.14
CA HIS A 30 -24.53 -6.25 -6.12
C HIS A 30 -23.85 -5.26 -5.16
N ASP A 31 -22.61 -5.55 -4.76
CA ASP A 31 -21.82 -4.65 -3.93
C ASP A 31 -21.52 -3.34 -4.64
N LEU A 32 -21.10 -3.38 -5.91
CA LEU A 32 -20.88 -2.18 -6.73
C LEU A 32 -22.14 -1.32 -6.85
N LYS A 33 -23.32 -1.95 -7.07
CA LYS A 33 -24.58 -1.22 -7.14
C LYS A 33 -24.87 -0.44 -5.87
N LYS A 34 -24.74 -1.07 -4.69
CA LYS A 34 -24.94 -0.40 -3.39
C LYS A 34 -23.98 0.77 -3.18
N ILE A 35 -22.73 0.62 -3.62
CA ILE A 35 -21.72 1.67 -3.51
C ILE A 35 -22.06 2.84 -4.42
N PHE A 36 -22.43 2.59 -5.67
CA PHE A 36 -22.82 3.64 -6.61
C PHE A 36 -24.08 4.40 -6.14
N GLU A 37 -25.07 3.71 -5.58
CA GLU A 37 -26.24 4.34 -4.97
C GLU A 37 -25.84 5.26 -3.81
N ARG A 38 -24.85 4.87 -3.02
CA ARG A 38 -24.35 5.68 -1.90
C ARG A 38 -23.53 6.88 -2.38
N LEU A 39 -22.64 6.69 -3.34
CA LEU A 39 -21.90 7.81 -3.97
C LEU A 39 -22.88 8.84 -4.53
N LYS A 40 -23.92 8.38 -5.24
CA LYS A 40 -24.99 9.24 -5.76
C LYS A 40 -25.73 9.98 -4.64
N ARG A 41 -26.09 9.30 -3.55
CA ARG A 41 -26.78 9.91 -2.39
C ARG A 41 -25.98 11.06 -1.78
N TYR A 42 -24.66 10.93 -1.70
CA TYR A 42 -23.76 11.95 -1.17
C TYR A 42 -23.16 12.86 -2.25
N GLN A 43 -23.67 12.80 -3.48
CA GLN A 43 -23.23 13.63 -4.61
C GLN A 43 -21.74 13.51 -4.94
N LEU A 44 -21.13 12.38 -4.60
CA LEU A 44 -19.76 12.05 -4.96
C LEU A 44 -19.71 11.55 -6.41
N LYS A 45 -18.77 12.10 -7.19
CA LYS A 45 -18.56 11.74 -8.59
C LYS A 45 -17.22 11.02 -8.75
N MET A 46 -17.24 9.90 -9.46
CA MET A 46 -16.02 9.22 -9.88
C MET A 46 -15.58 9.72 -11.26
N ASN A 47 -14.28 9.69 -11.54
CA ASN A 47 -13.77 9.91 -12.89
C ASN A 47 -13.72 8.56 -13.63
N PRO A 48 -14.59 8.32 -14.64
CA PRO A 48 -14.64 7.02 -15.33
C PRO A 48 -13.32 6.61 -15.98
N SER A 49 -12.53 7.57 -16.48
CA SER A 49 -11.21 7.29 -17.09
C SER A 49 -10.17 6.78 -16.09
N LYS A 50 -10.38 7.03 -14.79
CA LYS A 50 -9.52 6.54 -13.70
C LYS A 50 -10.09 5.30 -13.01
N CYS A 51 -11.33 4.93 -13.27
CA CYS A 51 -11.94 3.71 -12.74
C CYS A 51 -11.44 2.48 -13.52
N ALA A 52 -11.27 1.36 -12.82
CA ALA A 52 -11.06 0.06 -13.44
C ALA A 52 -11.90 -0.96 -12.70
N PHE A 53 -12.53 -1.86 -13.45
CA PHE A 53 -13.47 -2.83 -12.96
C PHE A 53 -13.08 -4.22 -13.45
N GLY A 54 -13.34 -5.25 -12.65
CA GLY A 54 -13.10 -6.65 -13.04
C GLY A 54 -11.64 -7.03 -13.28
N VAL A 55 -10.68 -6.23 -12.81
CA VAL A 55 -9.24 -6.51 -12.95
C VAL A 55 -8.78 -7.52 -11.91
N THR A 56 -7.87 -8.41 -12.29
CA THR A 56 -7.25 -9.41 -11.41
C THR A 56 -6.12 -8.84 -10.56
N SER A 57 -5.47 -7.78 -11.05
CA SER A 57 -4.49 -6.99 -10.31
C SER A 57 -4.53 -5.51 -10.73
N ARG A 58 -4.18 -4.60 -9.82
CA ARG A 58 -4.07 -3.17 -10.12
C ARG A 58 -3.09 -2.45 -9.20
N LYS A 59 -2.39 -1.43 -9.73
CA LYS A 59 -1.63 -0.48 -8.91
C LYS A 59 -2.58 0.39 -8.08
N PHE A 60 -2.33 0.47 -6.77
CA PHE A 60 -3.09 1.22 -5.79
C PHE A 60 -2.15 1.73 -4.68
N LEU A 61 -2.09 3.04 -4.44
CA LEU A 61 -1.21 3.67 -3.44
C LEU A 61 0.26 3.22 -3.50
N GLY A 62 0.75 2.96 -4.71
CA GLY A 62 2.12 2.49 -4.94
C GLY A 62 2.35 1.00 -4.65
N PHE A 63 1.30 0.22 -4.38
CA PHE A 63 1.34 -1.23 -4.28
C PHE A 63 0.54 -1.88 -5.41
N ILE A 64 0.73 -3.16 -5.63
CA ILE A 64 -0.11 -3.95 -6.54
C ILE A 64 -1.11 -4.71 -5.67
N VAL A 65 -2.40 -4.47 -5.88
CA VAL A 65 -3.48 -5.22 -5.20
C VAL A 65 -3.94 -6.30 -6.16
N CYS A 66 -3.86 -7.56 -5.74
CA CYS A 66 -4.26 -8.72 -6.54
C CYS A 66 -5.07 -9.72 -5.69
N ARG A 67 -5.54 -10.81 -6.31
CA ARG A 67 -6.29 -11.87 -5.60
C ARG A 67 -5.52 -12.50 -4.44
N ARG A 68 -4.19 -12.58 -4.52
CA ARG A 68 -3.33 -13.19 -3.50
C ARG A 68 -3.03 -12.25 -2.32
N GLY A 69 -3.29 -10.95 -2.48
CA GLY A 69 -3.06 -9.94 -1.47
C GLY A 69 -2.47 -8.66 -2.05
N ILE A 70 -1.62 -8.00 -1.26
CA ILE A 70 -0.88 -6.82 -1.65
C ILE A 70 0.53 -7.27 -2.03
N GLU A 71 1.03 -6.80 -3.16
CA GLU A 71 2.35 -7.06 -3.71
C GLU A 71 3.11 -5.73 -3.93
N ILE A 72 4.43 -5.78 -4.01
CA ILE A 72 5.28 -4.64 -4.41
C ILE A 72 5.66 -4.80 -5.88
N GLU A 73 5.73 -3.67 -6.58
CA GLU A 73 6.30 -3.64 -7.91
C GLU A 73 7.80 -3.98 -7.90
N GLN A 74 8.22 -4.94 -8.73
CA GLN A 74 9.61 -5.41 -8.82
C GLN A 74 10.62 -4.26 -8.97
N ALA A 75 10.29 -3.22 -9.75
CA ALA A 75 11.15 -2.04 -9.90
C ALA A 75 11.47 -1.33 -8.58
N LYS A 76 10.57 -1.33 -7.58
CA LYS A 76 10.84 -0.76 -6.25
C LYS A 76 11.77 -1.64 -5.42
N ILE A 77 11.67 -2.96 -5.59
CA ILE A 77 12.60 -3.92 -4.97
C ILE A 77 13.99 -3.72 -5.58
N ASP A 78 14.08 -3.71 -6.92
CA ASP A 78 15.33 -3.51 -7.65
C ASP A 78 16.00 -2.18 -7.30
N ALA A 79 15.20 -1.11 -7.13
CA ALA A 79 15.71 0.19 -6.73
C ALA A 79 16.35 0.19 -5.33
N ILE A 80 15.91 -0.68 -4.42
CA ILE A 80 16.53 -0.84 -3.09
C ILE A 80 17.77 -1.72 -3.18
N LEU A 81 17.71 -2.81 -3.95
CA LEU A 81 18.85 -3.71 -4.17
C LEU A 81 20.03 -3.00 -4.85
N ARG A 82 19.77 -1.94 -5.61
CA ARG A 82 20.79 -1.11 -6.27
C ARG A 82 21.30 0.06 -5.41
N ILE A 83 20.80 0.24 -4.19
CA ILE A 83 21.32 1.30 -3.32
C ILE A 83 22.76 0.94 -2.95
N PRO A 84 23.75 1.81 -3.24
CA PRO A 84 25.11 1.57 -2.81
C PRO A 84 25.20 1.62 -1.29
N GLU A 85 26.27 1.06 -0.74
CA GLU A 85 26.55 1.12 0.68
C GLU A 85 26.54 2.57 1.18
N PRO A 86 25.70 2.91 2.18
CA PRO A 86 25.58 4.28 2.66
C PRO A 86 26.90 4.74 3.28
N GLN A 87 27.42 5.87 2.82
CA GLN A 87 28.72 6.41 3.25
C GLN A 87 28.60 7.46 4.35
N ASN A 88 27.36 7.79 4.75
CA ASN A 88 27.09 8.78 5.78
C ASN A 88 25.70 8.58 6.41
N ILE A 89 25.48 9.28 7.52
CA ILE A 89 24.23 9.22 8.28
C ILE A 89 22.99 9.65 7.49
N HIS A 90 23.13 10.55 6.51
CA HIS A 90 22.01 11.01 5.68
C HIS A 90 21.56 9.91 4.72
N GLU A 91 22.51 9.22 4.09
CA GLU A 91 22.26 8.07 3.23
C GLU A 91 21.69 6.89 4.01
N LEU A 92 22.23 6.60 5.20
CA LEU A 92 21.70 5.56 6.07
C LEU A 92 20.24 5.83 6.49
N LYS A 93 19.93 7.07 6.87
CA LYS A 93 18.54 7.51 7.15
C LYS A 93 17.65 7.42 5.92
N SER A 94 18.18 7.70 4.73
CA SER A 94 17.46 7.54 3.46
C SER A 94 17.11 6.07 3.20
N LEU A 95 18.07 5.17 3.37
CA LEU A 95 17.88 3.73 3.25
C LEU A 95 16.84 3.22 4.26
N GLN A 96 16.95 3.58 5.54
CA GLN A 96 15.98 3.18 6.57
C GLN A 96 14.55 3.65 6.25
N ARG A 97 14.38 4.86 5.71
CA ARG A 97 13.06 5.35 5.26
C ARG A 97 12.50 4.50 4.12
N LYS A 98 13.32 4.16 3.12
CA LYS A 98 12.92 3.29 1.99
C LYS A 98 12.56 1.88 2.48
N LEU A 99 13.34 1.32 3.40
CA LEU A 99 13.07 0.02 4.02
C LEU A 99 11.77 0.05 4.84
N THR A 100 11.52 1.12 5.59
CA THR A 100 10.29 1.30 6.37
C THR A 100 9.05 1.32 5.48
N TYR A 101 9.13 1.88 4.28
CA TYR A 101 8.03 1.80 3.30
C TYR A 101 7.66 0.35 2.94
N LEU A 102 8.64 -0.57 2.95
CA LEU A 102 8.45 -2.00 2.69
C LEU A 102 8.28 -2.86 3.95
N ARG A 103 8.19 -2.27 5.14
CA ARG A 103 8.07 -2.97 6.44
C ARG A 103 7.11 -4.15 6.44
N ARG A 104 5.96 -4.03 5.77
CA ARG A 104 4.92 -5.07 5.75
C ARG A 104 5.32 -6.35 5.00
N PHE A 105 6.42 -6.31 4.25
CA PHE A 105 6.95 -7.40 3.43
C PHE A 105 8.29 -7.96 3.94
N ILE A 106 8.92 -7.30 4.90
CA ILE A 106 10.22 -7.70 5.45
C ILE A 106 9.98 -8.26 6.85
N SER A 107 10.21 -9.56 7.00
CA SER A 107 10.20 -10.20 8.32
C SER A 107 11.33 -9.64 9.18
N ASN A 108 11.02 -9.28 10.43
CA ASN A 108 11.98 -8.78 11.41
C ASN A 108 12.91 -7.65 10.91
N ILE A 109 12.33 -6.60 10.30
CA ILE A 109 13.10 -5.44 9.81
C ILE A 109 13.94 -4.78 10.92
N ALA A 110 13.44 -4.78 12.17
CA ALA A 110 14.13 -4.21 13.31
C ALA A 110 15.41 -4.97 13.64
N GLY A 111 15.35 -6.31 13.67
CA GLY A 111 16.54 -7.15 13.86
C GLY A 111 17.56 -6.97 12.72
N GLY A 112 17.10 -6.91 11.47
CA GLY A 112 17.98 -6.65 10.33
C GLY A 112 18.62 -5.25 10.34
N CYS A 113 17.96 -4.25 10.92
CA CYS A 113 18.51 -2.90 11.05
C CYS A 113 19.37 -2.69 12.31
N GLN A 114 19.35 -3.65 13.26
CA GLN A 114 20.05 -3.52 14.54
C GLN A 114 21.55 -3.25 14.38
N PRO A 115 22.30 -3.90 13.44
CA PRO A 115 23.72 -3.62 13.25
C PRO A 115 24.02 -2.16 12.90
N PHE A 116 23.12 -1.48 12.20
CA PHE A 116 23.29 -0.08 11.80
C PHE A 116 22.98 0.93 12.92
N SER A 117 22.51 0.47 14.09
CA SER A 117 22.10 1.36 15.19
C SER A 117 23.26 2.20 15.74
N HIS A 118 24.49 1.67 15.66
CA HIS A 118 25.69 2.41 16.08
C HIS A 118 26.00 3.57 15.11
N LEU A 119 25.91 3.33 13.79
CA LEU A 119 26.14 4.32 12.72
C LEU A 119 25.10 5.47 12.71
N MET A 120 24.01 5.34 13.47
CA MET A 120 22.98 6.37 13.61
C MET A 120 23.30 7.42 14.68
N LYS A 121 24.38 7.22 15.46
CA LYS A 121 24.84 8.19 16.47
C LYS A 121 25.59 9.34 15.80
N LYS A 122 25.66 10.50 16.47
CA LYS A 122 26.49 11.62 16.02
C LYS A 122 27.97 11.22 16.08
N ASP A 123 28.75 11.73 15.13
CA ASP A 123 30.22 11.63 15.10
C ASP A 123 30.80 10.22 14.95
N VAL A 124 30.02 9.28 14.41
CA VAL A 124 30.52 7.94 14.04
C VAL A 124 30.97 7.94 12.59
N LEU A 125 32.19 7.45 12.36
CA LEU A 125 32.73 7.26 11.01
C LEU A 125 32.09 6.04 10.35
N PHE A 126 31.75 6.19 9.08
CA PHE A 126 31.37 5.09 8.21
C PHE A 126 32.69 4.55 7.64
N GLU A 127 32.97 3.28 7.90
CA GLU A 127 34.16 2.56 7.40
C GLU A 127 33.87 1.87 6.08
#